data_AF-A0A6A0IHF3-F1
#
_entry.id   AF-A0A6A0IHF3-F1
#
_cell.length_a   1.000
_cell.length_b   1.000
_cell.length_c   1.000
_cell.angle_alpha   90.00
_cell.angle_beta   90.00
_cell.angle_gamma   90.00
#
_symmetry.space_group_name_H-M   'P 1'
#
loop_
_entity.id
_entity.type
_entity.pdbx_description
1 polymer ?
#
loop_
_entity_poly.entity_id
_entity_poly.type
_entity_poly.pdbx_seq_one_letter_code
_entity_poly.pdbx_strand_id
1 'polypeptide(L)'
;MTPPALLPSPFGPDHPFAVATSQCLLCRAPSAVLAAFLPADSQAYGAPVGKDRTVLYGLCSSCFDLPDALDLVEAVILDATRGAAA
;
A
#
# COMPACT_ATOMS: atom_id res chain seq x y z
N MET A 1 -32.78 17.74 -11.46
CA MET A 1 -32.21 16.39 -11.60
C MET A 1 -31.01 16.32 -10.66
N THR A 2 -31.15 15.64 -9.53
CA THR A 2 -30.08 15.51 -8.53
C THR A 2 -29.11 14.43 -9.02
N PRO A 3 -27.79 14.68 -9.10
CA PRO A 3 -26.85 13.64 -9.46
C PRO A 3 -26.92 12.50 -8.43
N PRO A 4 -26.80 11.23 -8.87
CA PRO A 4 -26.78 10.11 -7.95
C PRO A 4 -25.62 10.26 -6.97
N ALA A 5 -25.88 9.96 -5.69
CA ALA A 5 -24.84 9.93 -4.68
C ALA A 5 -23.73 8.97 -5.14
N LEU A 6 -22.52 9.51 -5.32
CA LEU A 6 -21.33 8.70 -5.59
C LEU A 6 -21.15 7.78 -4.38
N LEU A 7 -21.32 6.48 -4.59
CA LEU A 7 -20.88 5.48 -3.62
C LEU A 7 -19.41 5.79 -3.28
N PRO A 8 -18.98 5.71 -2.01
CA PRO A 8 -17.58 5.90 -1.67
C PRO A 8 -16.78 4.93 -2.54
N SER A 9 -15.92 5.49 -3.39
CA SER A 9 -15.09 4.70 -4.28
C SER A 9 -14.26 3.78 -3.39
N PRO A 10 -14.24 2.45 -3.63
CA PRO A 10 -13.39 1.54 -2.86
C PRO A 10 -11.90 1.85 -3.05
N PHE A 11 -11.58 2.73 -4.00
CA PHE A 11 -10.25 3.23 -4.30
C PHE A 11 -10.26 4.75 -4.12
N GLY A 12 -9.47 5.24 -3.17
CA GLY A 12 -9.37 6.67 -2.84
C GLY A 12 -8.45 6.92 -1.64
N PRO A 13 -8.09 8.18 -1.37
CA PRO A 13 -7.25 8.55 -0.22
C PRO A 13 -7.89 8.21 1.13
N ASP A 14 -9.21 8.03 1.15
CA ASP A 14 -9.99 7.65 2.34
C ASP A 14 -10.05 6.13 2.57
N HIS A 15 -9.40 5.32 1.71
CA HIS A 15 -9.33 3.88 1.94
C HIS A 15 -8.41 3.61 3.13
N PRO A 16 -8.79 2.73 4.09
CA PRO A 16 -8.06 2.52 5.35
C PRO A 16 -6.61 2.04 5.17
N PHE A 17 -6.28 1.56 3.98
CA PHE A 17 -4.94 1.10 3.60
C PHE A 17 -4.23 2.03 2.60
N ALA A 18 -4.80 3.19 2.29
CA ALA A 18 -4.21 4.16 1.36
C ALA A 18 -3.20 5.06 2.09
N VAL A 19 -1.92 4.87 1.80
CA VAL A 19 -0.86 5.80 2.20
C VAL A 19 -0.38 6.56 0.96
N ALA A 20 -0.12 7.86 1.12
CA ALA A 20 0.39 8.68 0.03
C ALA A 20 1.74 8.15 -0.47
N THR A 21 1.80 7.78 -1.76
CA THR A 21 3.02 7.30 -2.42
C THR A 21 4.04 8.41 -2.70
N SER A 22 3.67 9.67 -2.45
CA SER A 22 4.58 10.83 -2.51
C SER A 22 5.64 10.82 -1.40
N GLN A 23 5.50 9.96 -0.39
CA GLN A 23 6.47 9.78 0.68
C GLN A 23 7.00 8.34 0.71
N CYS A 24 8.28 8.22 1.06
CA CYS A 24 8.96 6.96 1.27
C CYS A 24 8.30 6.21 2.41
N LEU A 25 7.91 4.96 2.16
CA LEU A 25 7.28 4.12 3.15
C LEU A 25 8.17 3.89 4.38
N LEU A 26 9.49 3.73 4.17
CA LEU A 26 10.43 3.37 5.24
C LEU A 26 10.88 4.57 6.09
N CYS A 27 11.12 5.73 5.48
CA CYS A 27 11.73 6.88 6.18
C CYS A 27 10.95 8.20 6.07
N ARG A 28 9.82 8.22 5.36
CA ARG A 28 8.96 9.39 5.12
C ARG A 28 9.58 10.55 4.31
N ALA A 29 10.82 10.42 3.83
CA ALA A 29 11.40 11.36 2.86
C ALA A 29 10.59 11.39 1.55
N PRO A 30 10.70 12.42 0.70
CA PRO A 30 10.03 12.43 -0.61
C PRO A 30 10.37 11.20 -1.44
N SER A 31 9.35 10.56 -2.03
CA SER A 31 9.55 9.42 -2.91
C SER A 31 10.21 9.82 -4.22
N ALA A 32 11.15 9.00 -4.68
CA ALA A 32 11.75 9.07 -6.00
C ALA A 32 11.30 7.90 -6.90
N VAL A 33 10.90 6.79 -6.28
CA VAL A 33 10.51 5.55 -6.97
C VAL A 33 9.11 5.15 -6.52
N LEU A 34 8.25 4.81 -7.48
CA LEU A 34 7.00 4.09 -7.24
C LEU A 34 7.24 2.62 -7.57
N ALA A 35 6.99 1.75 -6.59
CA ALA A 35 7.14 0.30 -6.75
C ALA A 35 5.83 -0.41 -6.41
N ALA A 36 5.70 -1.63 -6.93
CA ALA A 36 4.55 -2.47 -6.68
C ALA A 36 4.96 -3.95 -6.60
N PHE A 37 4.23 -4.72 -5.80
CA PHE A 37 4.31 -6.18 -5.82
C PHE A 37 2.93 -6.82 -5.72
N LEU A 38 2.84 -8.07 -6.18
CA LEU A 38 1.70 -8.95 -6.00
C LEU A 38 2.10 -10.00 -4.97
N PRO A 39 1.54 -9.98 -3.75
CA PRO A 39 1.85 -10.98 -2.74
C PRO A 39 1.36 -12.36 -3.17
N ALA A 40 2.11 -13.40 -2.82
CA ALA A 40 1.70 -14.79 -3.04
C ALA A 40 0.42 -15.14 -2.27
N ASP A 41 0.27 -14.60 -1.05
CA ASP A 41 -0.97 -14.68 -0.27
C ASP A 41 -1.62 -13.30 -0.19
N SER A 42 -2.49 -13.00 -1.15
CA SER A 42 -3.22 -11.72 -1.18
C SER A 42 -4.11 -11.49 0.06
N GLN A 43 -4.59 -12.56 0.72
CA GLN A 43 -5.46 -12.42 1.89
C GLN A 43 -4.69 -11.94 3.12
N ALA A 44 -3.41 -12.33 3.25
CA ALA A 44 -2.52 -11.80 4.29
C ALA A 44 -2.37 -10.26 4.21
N TYR A 45 -2.60 -9.69 3.03
CA TYR A 45 -2.59 -8.25 2.76
C TYR A 45 -4.00 -7.64 2.73
N GLY A 46 -5.00 -8.34 3.28
CA GLY A 46 -6.37 -7.85 3.42
C GLY A 46 -7.20 -7.88 2.14
N ALA A 47 -6.80 -8.67 1.14
CA ALA A 47 -7.66 -8.91 -0.02
C ALA A 47 -8.89 -9.73 0.39
N PRO A 48 -10.09 -9.40 -0.11
CA PRO A 48 -11.26 -10.25 0.06
C PRO A 48 -11.06 -11.63 -0.59
N VAL A 49 -11.80 -12.63 -0.10
CA VAL A 49 -11.79 -13.99 -0.66
C VAL A 49 -12.09 -13.95 -2.17
N GLY A 50 -11.26 -14.63 -2.96
CA GLY A 50 -11.38 -14.69 -4.41
C GLY A 50 -10.90 -13.44 -5.15
N LYS A 51 -10.22 -12.50 -4.47
CA LYS A 51 -9.60 -11.33 -5.09
C LYS A 51 -8.10 -11.31 -4.80
N ASP A 52 -7.34 -10.88 -5.80
CA ASP A 52 -5.94 -10.53 -5.65
C ASP A 52 -5.79 -9.09 -5.16
N ARG A 53 -4.67 -8.80 -4.50
CA ARG A 53 -4.31 -7.44 -4.09
C ARG A 53 -2.92 -7.09 -4.61
N THR A 54 -2.86 -6.01 -5.39
CA THR A 54 -1.59 -5.36 -5.72
C THR A 54 -1.29 -4.32 -4.65
N VAL A 55 -0.06 -4.32 -4.14
CA VAL A 55 0.41 -3.29 -3.21
C VAL A 55 1.27 -2.29 -3.97
N LEU A 56 0.99 -1.00 -3.83
CA LEU A 56 1.79 0.09 -4.37
C LEU A 56 2.36 0.91 -3.21
N TYR A 57 3.63 1.31 -3.33
CA TYR A 57 4.33 2.09 -2.32
C TYR A 57 5.39 2.98 -2.94
N GLY A 58 5.70 4.08 -2.26
CA GLY A 58 6.78 4.97 -2.61
C GLY A 58 8.05 4.69 -1.82
N LEU A 59 9.22 4.87 -2.45
CA LEU A 59 10.54 4.86 -1.80
C LEU A 59 11.38 6.05 -2.26
N CYS A 60 12.23 6.57 -1.36
CA CYS A 60 13.33 7.44 -1.76
C CYS A 60 14.49 6.59 -2.33
N SER A 61 15.40 7.20 -3.10
CA SER A 61 16.53 6.50 -3.72
C SER A 61 17.39 5.74 -2.70
N SER A 62 17.75 6.39 -1.59
CA SER A 62 18.59 5.78 -0.55
C SER A 62 17.97 4.53 0.08
N CYS A 63 16.66 4.51 0.27
CA CYS A 63 15.97 3.34 0.82
C CYS A 63 15.76 2.26 -0.24
N PHE A 64 15.61 2.63 -1.51
CA PHE A 64 15.50 1.68 -2.61
C PHE A 64 16.80 0.92 -2.89
N ASP A 65 17.95 1.59 -2.70
CA ASP A 65 19.27 1.00 -2.93
C ASP A 65 19.73 0.03 -1.81
N LEU A 66 18.93 -0.14 -0.74
CA LEU A 66 19.23 -1.13 0.30
C LEU A 66 19.10 -2.56 -0.27
N PRO A 67 20.02 -3.48 0.06
CA PRO A 67 20.00 -4.84 -0.48
C PRO A 67 18.75 -5.64 -0.08
N ASP A 68 18.13 -5.27 1.04
CA ASP A 68 16.94 -5.88 1.65
C ASP A 68 15.72 -4.95 1.62
N ALA A 69 15.73 -3.90 0.76
CA ALA A 69 14.67 -2.90 0.70
C ALA A 69 13.27 -3.50 0.54
N LEU A 70 13.13 -4.50 -0.34
CA LEU A 70 11.84 -5.13 -0.63
C LEU A 70 11.32 -5.94 0.56
N ASP A 71 12.19 -6.68 1.23
CA ASP A 71 11.82 -7.47 2.42
C ASP A 71 11.39 -6.57 3.57
N LEU A 72 12.10 -5.45 3.78
CA LEU A 72 11.74 -4.44 4.80
C LEU A 72 10.38 -3.80 4.51
N VAL A 73 10.14 -3.45 3.25
CA VAL A 73 8.85 -2.89 2.80
C VAL A 73 7.71 -3.87 3.04
N GLU A 74 7.90 -5.12 2.63
CA GLU A 74 6.89 -6.16 2.76
C GLU A 74 6.50 -6.38 4.23
N ALA A 75 7.49 -6.44 5.12
CA ALA A 75 7.26 -6.55 6.57
C ALA A 75 6.45 -5.36 7.14
N VAL A 76 6.76 -4.13 6.74
CA VAL A 76 6.05 -2.91 7.19
C VAL A 76 4.60 -2.93 6.72
N ILE A 77 4.34 -3.31 5.47
CA ILE A 77 2.97 -3.36 4.93
C ILE A 77 2.17 -4.47 5.59
N LEU A 78 2.78 -5.64 5.79
CA LEU A 78 2.11 -6.78 6.42
C LEU A 78 1.70 -6.44 7.86
N ASP A 79 2.57 -5.79 8.63
CA ASP A 79 2.28 -5.33 9.99
C ASP A 79 1.14 -4.29 10.01
N ALA A 80 1.19 -3.29 9.13
CA ALA A 80 0.13 -2.29 8.99
C ALA A 80 -1.23 -2.92 8.63
N THR A 81 -1.22 -3.97 7.80
CA THR A 81 -2.44 -4.67 7.39
C THR A 81 -3.06 -5.47 8.54
N ARG A 82 -2.23 -6.10 9.38
CA ARG A 82 -2.68 -6.81 10.58
C ARG A 82 -3.27 -5.87 11.62
N GLY A 83 -2.69 -4.69 11.81
CA GLY A 83 -3.19 -3.68 12.75
C GLY A 83 -4.54 -3.07 12.37
N ALA A 84 -4.88 -3.04 11.09
CA ALA A 84 -6.17 -2.53 10.59
C ALA A 84 -7.31 -3.57 10.62
N ALA A 85 -7.01 -4.82 11.00
CA ALA A 85 -8.00 -5.90 11.12
C ALA A 85 -8.59 -6.06 12.53
N ALA A 86 -8.25 -5.16 13.48
CA ALA A 86 -8.71 -5.16 14.87
C ALA A 86 -9.77 -4.09 15.15
#